data_AF-A0A067BV58-F1
#
_entry.id   AF-A0A067BV58-F1
#
_cell.length_a   1.000
_cell.length_b   1.000
_cell.length_c   1.000
_cell.angle_alpha   90.00
_cell.angle_beta   90.00
_cell.angle_gamma   90.00
#
_symmetry.space_group_name_H-M   'P 1'
#
loop_
_entity.id
_entity.type
_entity.pdbx_description
1 polymer ?
#
loop_
_entity_poly.entity_id
_entity_poly.type
_entity_poly.pdbx_seq_one_letter_code
_entity_poly.pdbx_strand_id
1 'polypeptide(L)'
;MLWVQVVIGAILALALLASMRSIHHLRHRPHRIMSFQYPSPWAYYVHLGFRAAVVGLYIAVLVVETWYLGTKTISYYTVWNFILQGIYYLWAIKYQLSTYGSRNGPTTISRKGAALNGLFDICFANSLLVIVVYWGLLYNPNMRWYSYIQHGGNTLLFLIEFALNGFLTQRTSVVFIALFPAMYAIFIWISNVTWLNGWWPYSFLAMSSPVAPLWYIAVFVGHFVMYGAAYGISLLKAKLLPTCCPVLEKNALPIVATAQGLTIV
;
A
#
# COMPACT_ATOMS: atom_id res chain seq x y z
N MET A 1 9.47 -2.32 31.30
CA MET A 1 10.26 -3.56 31.48
C MET A 1 11.29 -3.63 30.36
N LEU A 2 12.59 -3.67 30.68
CA LEU A 2 13.64 -3.58 29.67
C LEU A 2 13.55 -4.73 28.64
N TRP A 3 13.26 -5.95 29.09
CA TRP A 3 13.16 -7.11 28.20
C TRP A 3 12.08 -6.95 27.11
N VAL A 4 10.94 -6.32 27.41
CA VAL A 4 9.86 -6.06 26.43
C VAL A 4 10.37 -5.17 25.30
N GLN A 5 11.10 -4.10 25.64
CA GLN A 5 11.69 -3.18 24.67
C GLN A 5 12.74 -3.89 23.79
N VAL A 6 13.58 -4.73 24.40
CA VAL A 6 14.60 -5.51 23.68
C VAL A 6 13.96 -6.48 22.69
N VAL A 7 12.93 -7.23 23.11
CA VAL A 7 12.24 -8.20 22.25
C VAL A 7 11.54 -7.49 21.08
N ILE A 8 10.80 -6.42 21.34
CA ILE A 8 10.13 -5.68 20.26
C ILE A 8 11.15 -5.04 19.33
N GLY A 9 12.22 -4.45 19.87
CA GLY A 9 13.32 -3.91 19.09
C GLY A 9 13.96 -4.96 18.16
N ALA A 10 14.16 -6.18 18.66
CA ALA A 10 14.66 -7.29 17.86
C ALA A 10 13.67 -7.69 16.74
N ILE A 11 12.37 -7.76 17.03
CA ILE A 11 11.33 -8.03 16.02
C ILE A 11 11.38 -6.99 14.89
N LEU A 12 11.43 -5.70 15.25
CA LEU A 12 11.48 -4.60 14.28
C LEU A 12 12.78 -4.64 13.45
N ALA A 13 13.92 -4.87 14.09
CA ALA A 13 15.20 -4.98 13.40
C ALA A 13 15.22 -6.15 12.42
N LEU A 14 14.73 -7.34 12.83
CA LEU A 14 14.63 -8.51 11.97
C LEU A 14 13.69 -8.27 10.78
N ALA A 15 12.53 -7.64 11.02
CA ALA A 15 11.60 -7.28 9.95
C ALA A 15 12.24 -6.34 8.92
N LEU A 16 12.92 -5.29 9.38
CA LEU A 16 13.62 -4.35 8.49
C LEU A 16 14.75 -5.02 7.71
N LEU A 17 15.60 -5.80 8.37
CA LEU A 17 16.72 -6.50 7.73
C LEU A 17 16.22 -7.51 6.70
N ALA A 18 15.18 -8.29 7.03
CA ALA A 18 14.56 -9.24 6.11
C ALA A 18 13.94 -8.52 4.89
N SER A 19 13.22 -7.42 5.10
CA SER A 19 12.66 -6.61 4.01
C SER A 19 13.77 -6.01 3.14
N MET A 20 14.81 -5.39 3.72
CA MET A 20 15.93 -4.82 2.97
C MET A 20 16.66 -5.87 2.12
N ARG A 21 16.97 -7.03 2.70
CA ARG A 21 17.59 -8.14 1.98
C ARG A 21 16.71 -8.63 0.84
N SER A 22 15.41 -8.78 1.09
CA SER A 22 14.47 -9.25 0.09
C SER A 22 14.29 -8.25 -1.06
N ILE A 23 14.25 -6.95 -0.77
CA ILE A 23 14.22 -5.88 -1.78
C ILE A 23 15.49 -5.90 -2.62
N HIS A 24 16.66 -6.08 -2.00
CA HIS A 24 17.92 -6.19 -2.70
C HIS A 24 17.89 -7.37 -3.70
N HIS A 25 17.42 -8.54 -3.29
CA HIS A 25 17.27 -9.68 -4.19
C HIS A 25 16.27 -9.45 -5.33
N LEU A 26 15.19 -8.69 -5.11
CA LEU A 26 14.20 -8.40 -6.15
C LEU A 26 14.70 -7.44 -7.22
N ARG A 27 15.63 -6.53 -6.90
CA ARG A 27 16.19 -5.57 -7.88
C ARG A 27 16.87 -6.26 -9.07
N HIS A 28 17.33 -7.49 -8.88
CA HIS A 28 18.03 -8.27 -9.90
C HIS A 28 17.13 -9.22 -10.68
N ARG A 29 15.82 -9.26 -10.40
CA ARG A 29 14.92 -10.16 -11.14
C ARG A 29 14.52 -9.55 -12.49
N PRO A 30 14.54 -10.34 -13.58
CA PRO A 30 14.06 -9.87 -14.87
C PRO A 30 12.58 -9.50 -14.79
N HIS A 31 12.23 -8.35 -15.36
CA HIS A 31 10.85 -7.89 -15.40
C HIS A 31 10.12 -8.55 -16.57
N ARG A 32 8.97 -9.15 -16.30
CA ARG A 32 8.12 -9.71 -17.37
C ARG A 32 7.51 -8.56 -18.16
N ILE A 33 7.61 -8.64 -19.48
CA ILE A 33 7.04 -7.65 -20.38
C ILE A 33 5.54 -7.95 -20.51
N MET A 34 4.74 -7.02 -20.00
CA MET A 34 3.29 -7.10 -20.01
C MET A 34 2.74 -5.85 -20.66
N SER A 35 1.57 -5.92 -21.29
CA SER A 35 0.86 -4.76 -21.82
C SER A 35 -0.55 -4.65 -21.25
N PHE A 36 -1.08 -3.44 -21.28
CA PHE A 36 -2.46 -3.16 -20.88
C PHE A 36 -3.10 -2.17 -21.85
N GLN A 37 -4.43 -2.15 -21.88
CA GLN A 37 -5.23 -1.23 -22.68
C GLN A 37 -6.53 -0.90 -21.94
N TYR A 38 -7.01 0.34 -22.06
CA TYR A 38 -8.35 0.69 -21.60
C TYR A 38 -9.39 0.14 -22.59
N PRO A 39 -10.55 -0.34 -22.10
CA PRO A 39 -11.59 -0.92 -22.96
C PRO A 39 -12.21 0.10 -23.93
N SER A 40 -12.16 1.38 -23.58
CA SER A 40 -12.55 2.48 -24.45
C SER A 40 -11.86 3.79 -24.05
N PRO A 41 -11.79 4.79 -24.94
CA PRO A 41 -11.33 6.13 -24.57
C PRO A 41 -12.13 6.76 -23.44
N TRP A 42 -13.43 6.47 -23.34
CA TRP A 42 -14.26 7.00 -22.26
C TRP A 42 -13.89 6.41 -20.89
N ALA A 43 -13.61 5.10 -20.84
CA ALA A 43 -13.16 4.45 -19.60
C ALA A 43 -11.85 5.07 -19.08
N TYR A 44 -10.95 5.49 -19.98
CA TYR A 44 -9.74 6.22 -19.61
C TYR A 44 -10.07 7.54 -18.88
N TYR A 45 -10.95 8.38 -19.44
CA TYR A 45 -11.28 9.68 -18.84
C TYR A 45 -12.08 9.55 -17.54
N VAL A 46 -13.01 8.60 -17.47
CA VAL A 46 -13.77 8.29 -16.25
C VAL A 46 -12.81 7.86 -15.14
N HIS A 47 -11.87 6.96 -15.44
CA HIS A 47 -10.88 6.51 -14.46
C HIS A 47 -9.95 7.64 -14.00
N LEU A 48 -9.54 8.51 -14.92
CA LEU A 48 -8.74 9.69 -14.58
C LEU A 48 -9.50 10.65 -13.67
N GLY A 49 -10.76 10.94 -14.00
CA GLY A 49 -11.65 11.78 -13.19
C GLY A 49 -11.89 11.22 -11.79
N PHE A 50 -12.11 9.90 -11.70
CA PHE A 50 -12.21 9.19 -10.42
C PHE A 50 -10.95 9.40 -9.57
N ARG A 51 -9.75 9.15 -10.13
CA ARG A 51 -8.49 9.33 -9.38
C ARG A 51 -8.30 10.77 -8.92
N ALA A 52 -8.61 11.75 -9.77
CA ALA A 52 -8.53 13.17 -9.41
C ALA A 52 -9.50 13.54 -8.28
N ALA A 53 -10.74 13.04 -8.33
CA ALA A 53 -11.72 13.25 -7.27
C ALA A 53 -11.27 12.62 -5.94
N VAL A 54 -10.68 11.42 -5.98
CA VAL A 54 -10.16 10.75 -4.78
C VAL A 54 -8.99 11.54 -4.18
N VAL A 55 -8.07 12.07 -4.99
CA VAL A 55 -7.00 12.96 -4.50
C VAL A 55 -7.58 14.20 -3.83
N GLY A 56 -8.57 14.85 -4.44
CA GLY A 56 -9.26 16.00 -3.85
C GLY A 56 -9.89 15.67 -2.49
N LEU A 57 -10.61 14.55 -2.41
CA LEU A 57 -11.18 14.05 -1.15
C LEU A 57 -10.11 13.80 -0.10
N TYR A 58 -8.98 13.19 -0.49
CA TYR A 58 -7.91 12.84 0.45
C TYR A 58 -7.23 14.09 1.01
N ILE A 59 -6.96 15.09 0.17
CA ILE A 59 -6.44 16.38 0.60
C ILE A 59 -7.42 17.04 1.58
N ALA A 60 -8.72 17.07 1.25
CA ALA A 60 -9.73 17.65 2.13
C ALA A 60 -9.78 16.96 3.51
N VAL A 61 -9.78 15.62 3.52
CA VAL A 61 -9.75 14.83 4.77
C VAL A 61 -8.50 15.14 5.59
N LEU A 62 -7.32 15.15 4.98
CA LEU A 62 -6.06 15.42 5.70
C LEU A 62 -6.01 16.86 6.24
N VAL A 63 -6.48 17.84 5.47
CA VAL A 63 -6.55 19.25 5.92
C VAL A 63 -7.49 19.37 7.11
N VAL A 64 -8.70 18.82 7.03
CA VAL A 64 -9.70 18.88 8.11
C VAL A 64 -9.19 18.17 9.36
N GLU A 65 -8.64 16.97 9.22
CA GLU A 65 -8.11 16.23 10.37
C GLU A 65 -6.93 16.95 11.03
N THR A 66 -5.99 17.47 10.23
CA THR A 66 -4.85 18.25 10.72
C THR A 66 -5.27 19.53 11.41
N TRP A 67 -6.33 20.20 10.91
CA TRP A 67 -6.90 21.36 11.56
C TRP A 67 -7.38 21.04 12.99
N TYR A 68 -7.94 19.85 13.20
CA TYR A 68 -8.48 19.47 14.50
C TYR A 68 -7.49 18.83 15.46
N LEU A 69 -6.58 17.99 14.97
CA LEU A 69 -5.65 17.22 15.79
C LEU A 69 -4.24 17.83 15.82
N GLY A 70 -3.97 18.84 14.98
CA GLY A 70 -2.67 19.47 14.85
C GLY A 70 -1.60 18.48 14.45
N THR A 71 -0.44 18.56 15.11
CA THR A 71 0.68 17.64 14.86
C THR A 71 0.36 16.20 15.26
N LYS A 72 -0.59 15.95 16.16
CA LYS A 72 -0.95 14.57 16.56
C LYS A 72 -1.52 13.74 15.42
N THR A 73 -2.03 14.36 14.36
CA THR A 73 -2.53 13.64 13.17
C THR A 73 -1.52 12.64 12.62
N ILE A 74 -0.25 13.03 12.51
CA ILE A 74 0.78 12.16 11.91
C ILE A 74 1.15 10.97 12.82
N SER A 75 0.69 10.93 14.07
CA SER A 75 0.93 9.79 14.96
C SER A 75 0.07 8.58 14.65
N TYR A 76 -1.05 8.74 13.93
CA TYR A 76 -1.97 7.65 13.63
C TYR A 76 -1.51 6.84 12.41
N TYR A 77 -1.53 5.51 12.55
CA TYR A 77 -1.19 4.59 11.48
C TYR A 77 -2.13 4.74 10.27
N THR A 78 -3.41 5.01 10.55
CA THR A 78 -4.41 5.24 9.50
C THR A 78 -4.10 6.47 8.66
N VAL A 79 -3.54 7.53 9.24
CA VAL A 79 -3.07 8.70 8.51
C VAL A 79 -1.88 8.36 7.63
N TRP A 80 -0.91 7.57 8.13
CA TRP A 80 0.21 7.08 7.32
C TRP A 80 -0.27 6.29 6.11
N ASN A 81 -1.21 5.36 6.33
CA ASN A 81 -1.82 4.58 5.25
C ASN A 81 -2.54 5.48 4.25
N PHE A 82 -3.31 6.46 4.73
CA PHE A 82 -4.06 7.39 3.89
C PHE A 82 -3.15 8.30 3.06
N ILE A 83 -2.02 8.77 3.61
CA ILE A 83 -1.00 9.52 2.88
C ILE A 83 -0.35 8.64 1.80
N LEU A 84 0.04 7.40 2.14
CA LEU A 84 0.63 6.46 1.17
C LEU A 84 -0.32 6.20 -0.01
N GLN A 85 -1.61 6.03 0.28
CA GLN A 85 -2.66 5.90 -0.72
C GLN A 85 -2.82 7.18 -1.57
N GLY A 86 -2.73 8.38 -0.97
CA GLY A 86 -2.71 9.64 -1.71
C GLY A 86 -1.51 9.73 -2.67
N ILE A 87 -0.32 9.34 -2.23
CA ILE A 87 0.89 9.24 -3.07
C ILE A 87 0.67 8.28 -4.23
N TYR A 88 0.05 7.12 -3.96
CA TYR A 88 -0.34 6.17 -4.99
C TYR A 88 -1.23 6.83 -6.06
N TYR A 89 -2.32 7.50 -5.67
CA TYR A 89 -3.23 8.11 -6.64
C TYR A 89 -2.57 9.21 -7.46
N LEU A 90 -1.74 10.06 -6.85
CA LEU A 90 -0.97 11.08 -7.57
C LEU A 90 -0.04 10.44 -8.61
N TRP A 91 0.68 9.37 -8.23
CA TRP A 91 1.53 8.66 -9.16
C TRP A 91 0.72 7.92 -10.23
N ALA A 92 -0.44 7.35 -9.88
CA ALA A 92 -1.33 6.67 -10.82
C ALA A 92 -1.87 7.63 -11.90
N ILE A 93 -2.25 8.86 -11.51
CA ILE A 93 -2.62 9.93 -12.44
C ILE A 93 -1.45 10.24 -13.38
N LYS A 94 -0.27 10.52 -12.82
CA LYS A 94 0.93 10.81 -13.62
C LYS A 94 1.26 9.69 -14.59
N TYR A 95 1.17 8.44 -14.13
CA TYR A 95 1.45 7.27 -14.95
C TYR A 95 0.42 7.15 -16.09
N GLN A 96 -0.87 7.24 -15.77
CA GLN A 96 -1.95 7.20 -16.75
C GLN A 96 -1.80 8.27 -17.84
N LEU A 97 -1.49 9.51 -17.46
CA LEU A 97 -1.22 10.60 -18.40
C LEU A 97 0.02 10.33 -19.26
N SER A 98 1.08 9.75 -18.69
CA SER A 98 2.28 9.38 -19.45
C SER A 98 2.06 8.21 -20.42
N THR A 99 1.02 7.39 -20.17
CA THR A 99 0.61 6.26 -21.01
C THR A 99 -0.72 6.54 -21.71
N TYR A 100 -0.97 7.79 -22.11
CA TYR A 100 -2.25 8.18 -22.74
C TYR A 100 -2.59 7.35 -24.00
N GLY A 101 -1.57 6.80 -24.68
CA GLY A 101 -1.74 5.89 -25.82
C GLY A 101 -2.55 4.63 -25.51
N SER A 102 -2.59 4.20 -24.23
CA SER A 102 -3.37 3.06 -23.74
C SER A 102 -4.88 3.17 -23.98
N ARG A 103 -5.37 4.36 -24.35
CA ARG A 103 -6.77 4.60 -24.74
C ARG A 103 -7.11 4.09 -26.15
N ASN A 104 -6.10 3.99 -27.02
CA ASN A 104 -6.26 3.68 -28.44
C ASN A 104 -5.60 2.35 -28.85
N GLY A 105 -4.70 1.81 -28.03
CA GLY A 105 -4.05 0.53 -28.30
C GLY A 105 -3.26 0.01 -27.10
N PRO A 106 -2.75 -1.22 -27.17
CA PRO A 106 -1.95 -1.82 -26.11
C PRO A 106 -0.71 -0.98 -25.81
N THR A 107 -0.41 -0.79 -24.53
CA THR A 107 0.80 -0.10 -24.07
C THR A 107 1.55 -0.99 -23.09
N THR A 108 2.84 -1.16 -23.32
CA THR A 108 3.72 -1.96 -22.46
C THR A 108 3.89 -1.32 -21.07
N ILE A 109 3.84 -2.14 -20.02
CA ILE A 109 4.08 -1.77 -18.64
C ILE A 109 5.58 -1.52 -18.46
N SER A 110 5.92 -0.27 -18.18
CA SER A 110 7.30 0.11 -17.85
C SER A 110 7.67 -0.31 -16.43
N ARG A 111 8.97 -0.28 -16.10
CA ARG A 111 9.44 -0.50 -14.72
C ARG A 111 8.77 0.44 -13.70
N LYS A 112 8.41 1.67 -14.11
CA LYS A 112 7.66 2.62 -13.26
C LYS A 112 6.23 2.14 -13.01
N GLY A 113 5.57 1.57 -14.03
CA GLY A 113 4.25 0.95 -13.88
C GLY A 113 4.30 -0.29 -12.97
N ALA A 114 5.35 -1.10 -13.09
CA ALA A 114 5.56 -2.24 -12.21
C ALA A 114 5.77 -1.83 -10.74
N ALA A 115 6.55 -0.78 -10.50
CA ALA A 115 6.75 -0.21 -9.18
C ALA A 115 5.46 0.42 -8.61
N LEU A 116 4.68 1.10 -9.46
CA LEU A 116 3.37 1.63 -9.10
C LEU A 116 2.39 0.51 -8.71
N ASN A 117 2.39 -0.63 -9.41
CA ASN A 117 1.61 -1.80 -9.03
C ASN A 117 2.11 -2.39 -7.68
N GLY A 118 3.43 -2.41 -7.45
CA GLY A 118 3.96 -2.77 -6.12
C GLY A 118 3.46 -1.85 -4.99
N LEU A 119 3.37 -0.53 -5.25
CA LEU A 119 2.77 0.41 -4.30
C LEU A 119 1.27 0.17 -4.11
N PHE A 120 0.54 -0.12 -5.19
CA PHE A 120 -0.86 -0.52 -5.13
C PHE A 120 -1.06 -1.71 -4.19
N ASP A 121 -0.23 -2.75 -4.31
CA ASP A 121 -0.32 -3.96 -3.50
C ASP A 121 -0.24 -3.66 -2.00
N ILE A 122 0.71 -2.78 -1.61
CA ILE A 122 0.89 -2.36 -0.22
C ILE A 122 -0.33 -1.56 0.25
N CYS A 123 -0.75 -0.56 -0.53
CA CYS A 123 -1.90 0.29 -0.20
C CYS A 123 -3.21 -0.51 -0.07
N PHE A 124 -3.42 -1.49 -0.95
CA PHE A 124 -4.61 -2.33 -0.98
C PHE A 124 -4.62 -3.33 0.19
N ALA A 125 -3.51 -4.00 0.46
CA ALA A 125 -3.41 -4.88 1.63
C ALA A 125 -3.59 -4.11 2.95
N ASN A 126 -3.00 -2.92 3.07
CA ASN A 126 -3.13 -2.09 4.26
C ASN A 126 -4.56 -1.56 4.44
N SER A 127 -5.28 -1.21 3.36
CA SER A 127 -6.67 -0.79 3.48
C SER A 127 -7.56 -1.91 4.02
N LEU A 128 -7.38 -3.14 3.51
CA LEU A 128 -8.04 -4.34 4.03
C LEU A 128 -7.73 -4.59 5.51
N LEU A 129 -6.48 -4.39 5.93
CA LEU A 129 -6.14 -4.50 7.34
C LEU A 129 -6.84 -3.43 8.19
N VAL A 130 -6.79 -2.17 7.77
CA VAL A 130 -7.39 -1.06 8.51
C VAL A 130 -8.90 -1.26 8.67
N ILE A 131 -9.61 -1.67 7.62
CA ILE A 131 -11.05 -1.91 7.74
C ILE A 131 -11.35 -3.08 8.70
N VAL A 132 -10.60 -4.18 8.65
CA VAL A 132 -10.82 -5.32 9.55
C VAL A 132 -10.51 -4.96 11.01
N VAL A 133 -9.34 -4.36 11.26
CA VAL A 133 -8.89 -4.03 12.62
C VAL A 133 -9.76 -2.94 13.22
N TYR A 134 -10.08 -1.89 12.46
CA TYR A 134 -10.88 -0.80 12.99
C TYR A 134 -12.29 -1.26 13.34
N TRP A 135 -13.01 -1.86 12.38
CA TRP A 135 -14.40 -2.24 12.59
C TRP A 135 -14.56 -3.48 13.47
N GLY A 136 -13.55 -4.35 13.55
CA GLY A 136 -13.57 -5.54 14.40
C GLY A 136 -13.06 -5.32 15.82
N LEU A 137 -12.08 -4.42 16.04
CA LEU A 137 -11.36 -4.31 17.32
C LEU A 137 -11.33 -2.89 17.92
N LEU A 138 -11.31 -1.84 17.09
CA LEU A 138 -11.06 -0.46 17.55
C LEU A 138 -12.25 0.49 17.32
N TYR A 139 -13.42 -0.06 17.04
CA TYR A 139 -14.59 0.72 16.62
C TYR A 139 -14.95 1.78 17.66
N ASN A 140 -15.16 3.01 17.19
CA ASN A 140 -15.67 4.10 18.01
C ASN A 140 -16.90 4.73 17.34
N PRO A 141 -18.10 4.64 17.95
CA PRO A 141 -19.32 5.18 17.36
C PRO A 141 -19.33 6.71 17.26
N ASN A 142 -18.51 7.41 18.05
CA ASN A 142 -18.46 8.87 18.10
C ASN A 142 -17.37 9.46 17.18
N MET A 143 -16.91 8.69 16.18
CA MET A 143 -15.90 9.19 15.24
C MET A 143 -16.47 10.26 14.31
N ARG A 144 -15.60 11.15 13.86
CA ARG A 144 -15.98 12.22 12.92
C ARG A 144 -16.09 11.67 11.51
N TRP A 145 -16.82 12.37 10.64
CA TRP A 145 -17.10 11.94 9.27
C TRP A 145 -15.83 11.56 8.49
N TYR A 146 -14.73 12.31 8.64
CA TYR A 146 -13.49 12.06 7.92
C TYR A 146 -12.81 10.76 8.36
N SER A 147 -13.01 10.35 9.62
CA SER A 147 -12.52 9.07 10.13
C SER A 147 -13.23 7.89 9.47
N TYR A 148 -14.53 8.00 9.15
CA TYR A 148 -15.23 6.96 8.37
C TYR A 148 -14.56 6.75 6.99
N ILE A 149 -14.07 7.82 6.36
CA ILE A 149 -13.35 7.72 5.08
C ILE A 149 -12.01 7.00 5.26
N GLN A 150 -11.26 7.28 6.32
CA GLN A 150 -9.95 6.66 6.56
C GLN A 150 -10.03 5.21 7.03
N HIS A 151 -11.11 4.84 7.73
CA HIS A 151 -11.30 3.52 8.32
C HIS A 151 -12.15 2.57 7.48
N GLY A 152 -12.78 3.04 6.41
CA GLY A 152 -13.58 2.18 5.53
C GLY A 152 -13.76 2.73 4.11
N GLY A 153 -14.08 4.02 3.97
CA GLY A 153 -14.32 4.64 2.66
C GLY A 153 -13.14 4.46 1.69
N ASN A 154 -11.90 4.59 2.17
CA ASN A 154 -10.70 4.37 1.38
C ASN A 154 -10.61 2.96 0.80
N THR A 155 -11.10 1.95 1.52
CA THR A 155 -11.06 0.55 1.09
C THR A 155 -12.04 0.33 -0.05
N LEU A 156 -13.23 0.92 0.04
CA LEU A 156 -14.21 0.92 -1.06
C LEU A 156 -13.65 1.64 -2.30
N LEU A 157 -13.01 2.79 -2.12
CA LEU A 157 -12.34 3.51 -3.21
C LEU A 157 -11.20 2.68 -3.83
N PHE A 158 -10.44 1.94 -3.02
CA PHE A 158 -9.41 1.03 -3.54
C PHE A 158 -9.97 -0.18 -4.27
N LEU A 159 -11.13 -0.70 -3.86
CA LEU A 159 -11.82 -1.76 -4.60
C LEU A 159 -12.30 -1.26 -5.96
N ILE A 160 -12.81 -0.03 -6.04
CA ILE A 160 -13.17 0.61 -7.31
C ILE A 160 -11.92 0.83 -8.16
N GLU A 161 -10.85 1.38 -7.58
CA GLU A 161 -9.56 1.55 -8.27
C GLU A 161 -9.04 0.21 -8.81
N PHE A 162 -9.13 -0.86 -8.01
CA PHE A 162 -8.75 -2.20 -8.40
C PHE A 162 -9.58 -2.74 -9.56
N ALA A 163 -10.88 -2.49 -9.56
CA ALA A 163 -11.77 -2.92 -10.65
C ALA A 163 -11.49 -2.15 -11.95
N LEU A 164 -11.16 -0.86 -11.86
CA LEU A 164 -10.94 0.01 -13.01
C LEU A 164 -9.52 -0.08 -13.59
N ASN A 165 -8.53 -0.51 -12.81
CA ASN A 165 -7.15 -0.62 -13.26
C ASN A 165 -6.81 -2.02 -13.79
N GLY A 166 -5.71 -2.12 -14.53
CA GLY A 166 -5.18 -3.41 -14.99
C GLY A 166 -4.35 -4.14 -13.94
N PHE A 167 -4.22 -3.66 -12.71
CA PHE A 167 -3.28 -4.24 -11.76
C PHE A 167 -3.76 -5.57 -11.19
N LEU A 168 -2.78 -6.39 -10.81
CA LEU A 168 -2.92 -7.65 -10.09
C LEU A 168 -1.83 -7.69 -9.01
N THR A 169 -2.20 -8.20 -7.84
CA THR A 169 -1.27 -8.34 -6.72
C THR A 169 -0.12 -9.28 -7.05
N GLN A 170 1.10 -8.76 -6.97
CA GLN A 170 2.30 -9.48 -7.37
C GLN A 170 2.90 -10.19 -6.16
N ARG A 171 3.13 -11.50 -6.24
CA ARG A 171 3.80 -12.26 -5.16
C ARG A 171 5.11 -11.64 -4.66
N THR A 172 5.82 -10.94 -5.54
CA THR A 172 7.08 -10.25 -5.22
C THR A 172 6.89 -9.08 -4.27
N SER A 173 5.72 -8.46 -4.21
CA SER A 173 5.44 -7.33 -3.33
C SER A 173 5.35 -7.73 -1.84
N VAL A 174 5.28 -9.03 -1.54
CA VAL A 174 5.22 -9.57 -0.17
C VAL A 174 6.36 -9.06 0.71
N VAL A 175 7.51 -8.72 0.10
CA VAL A 175 8.70 -8.25 0.80
C VAL A 175 8.52 -6.89 1.48
N PHE A 176 7.56 -6.09 1.01
CA PHE A 176 7.30 -4.73 1.49
C PHE A 176 6.28 -4.70 2.62
N ILE A 177 5.55 -5.80 2.84
CA ILE A 177 4.47 -5.90 3.84
C ILE A 177 4.98 -5.60 5.25
N ALA A 178 6.15 -6.12 5.61
CA ALA A 178 6.72 -5.90 6.93
C ALA A 178 7.42 -4.53 7.05
N LEU A 179 7.84 -3.93 5.93
CA LEU A 179 8.59 -2.68 5.95
C LEU A 179 7.74 -1.53 6.49
N PHE A 180 6.54 -1.35 5.97
CA PHE A 180 5.67 -0.24 6.33
C PHE A 180 5.26 -0.20 7.82
N PRO A 181 4.74 -1.29 8.42
CA PRO A 181 4.44 -1.31 9.86
C PRO A 181 5.70 -1.21 10.73
N ALA A 182 6.85 -1.73 10.29
CA ALA A 182 8.10 -1.57 11.03
C ALA A 182 8.56 -0.09 11.07
N MET A 183 8.50 0.62 9.93
CA MET A 183 8.80 2.05 9.89
C MET A 183 7.86 2.85 10.79
N TYR A 184 6.56 2.55 10.76
CA TYR A 184 5.59 3.20 11.64
C TYR A 184 5.88 2.93 13.13
N ALA A 185 6.19 1.68 13.50
CA ALA A 185 6.51 1.31 14.87
C ALA A 185 7.74 2.07 15.41
N ILE A 186 8.78 2.22 14.59
CA ILE A 186 9.97 3.00 14.95
C ILE A 186 9.61 4.48 15.08
N PHE A 187 8.87 5.03 14.12
CA PHE A 187 8.42 6.41 14.16
C PHE A 187 7.62 6.71 15.42
N ILE A 188 6.68 5.84 15.80
CA ILE A 188 5.81 6.09 16.95
C ILE A 188 6.55 5.91 18.28
N TRP A 189 7.55 5.02 18.35
CA TRP A 189 8.46 4.93 19.50
C TRP A 189 9.25 6.22 19.70
N ILE A 190 9.86 6.73 18.64
CA ILE A 190 10.60 8.00 18.69
C ILE A 190 9.65 9.14 19.06
N SER A 191 8.47 9.18 18.46
CA SER A 191 7.45 10.21 18.72
C SER A 191 6.95 10.19 20.17
N ASN A 192 6.75 9.00 20.74
CA ASN A 192 6.31 8.80 22.13
C ASN A 192 7.24 9.52 23.12
N VAL A 193 8.55 9.41 22.93
CA VAL A 193 9.56 9.99 23.83
C VAL A 193 9.97 11.42 23.49
N THR A 194 9.63 11.93 22.31
CA THR A 194 10.07 13.26 21.84
C THR A 194 8.98 14.34 21.94
N TRP A 195 7.82 14.13 21.32
CA TRP A 195 6.79 15.18 21.18
C TRP A 195 5.38 14.74 21.59
N LEU A 196 5.16 13.44 21.81
CA LEU A 196 3.89 12.91 22.31
C LEU A 196 3.85 12.81 23.84
N ASN A 197 4.93 13.16 24.55
CA ASN A 197 4.97 13.20 26.02
C ASN A 197 4.49 11.89 26.68
N GLY A 198 4.94 10.74 26.18
CA GLY A 198 4.57 9.42 26.69
C GLY A 198 3.20 8.90 26.23
N TRP A 199 2.43 9.68 25.46
CA TRP A 199 1.14 9.23 24.92
C TRP A 199 1.30 8.27 23.72
N TRP A 200 0.46 7.24 23.68
CA TRP A 200 0.37 6.29 22.59
C TRP A 200 -0.94 6.46 21.82
N PRO A 201 -0.91 6.54 20.48
CA PRO A 201 -2.13 6.64 19.66
C PRO A 201 -2.98 5.37 19.72
N TYR A 202 -2.35 4.24 20.05
CA TYR A 202 -3.00 2.95 20.23
C TYR A 202 -2.46 2.30 21.50
N SER A 203 -3.36 1.87 22.38
CA SER A 203 -3.01 1.26 23.66
C SER A 203 -2.17 -0.01 23.51
N PHE A 204 -2.41 -0.80 22.45
CA PHE A 204 -1.67 -2.03 22.16
C PHE A 204 -0.21 -1.80 21.73
N LEU A 205 0.20 -0.56 21.46
CA LEU A 205 1.60 -0.22 21.22
C LEU A 205 2.36 0.10 22.51
N ALA A 206 1.64 0.32 23.62
CA ALA A 206 2.27 0.63 24.89
C ALA A 206 3.05 -0.59 25.41
N MET A 207 4.31 -0.35 25.77
CA MET A 207 5.23 -1.39 26.26
C MET A 207 5.18 -1.62 27.77
N SER A 208 4.16 -1.07 28.44
CA SER A 208 3.95 -1.23 29.88
C SER A 208 3.50 -2.63 30.27
N SER A 209 2.99 -3.41 29.31
CA SER A 209 2.45 -4.75 29.53
C SER A 209 3.44 -5.86 29.10
N PRO A 210 3.54 -6.98 29.84
CA PRO A 210 4.39 -8.10 29.44
C PRO A 210 3.92 -8.80 28.17
N VAL A 211 2.64 -8.66 27.78
CA VAL A 211 2.11 -9.22 26.52
C VAL A 211 2.27 -8.29 25.32
N ALA A 212 2.87 -7.10 25.49
CA ALA A 212 3.09 -6.16 24.39
C ALA A 212 3.78 -6.80 23.16
N PRO A 213 4.81 -7.67 23.28
CA PRO A 213 5.41 -8.31 22.12
C PRO A 213 4.43 -9.08 21.24
N LEU A 214 3.38 -9.68 21.82
CA LEU A 214 2.35 -10.41 21.07
C LEU A 214 1.52 -9.47 20.20
N TRP A 215 1.27 -8.24 20.62
CA TRP A 215 0.58 -7.23 19.81
C TRP A 215 1.39 -6.85 18.57
N TYR A 216 2.70 -6.66 18.71
CA TYR A 216 3.58 -6.39 17.57
C TYR A 216 3.58 -7.57 16.58
N ILE A 217 3.72 -8.81 17.09
CA ILE A 217 3.62 -10.01 16.25
C ILE A 217 2.26 -10.09 15.56
N ALA A 218 1.15 -9.87 16.28
CA ALA A 218 -0.20 -9.90 15.72
C ALA A 218 -0.40 -8.87 14.62
N VAL A 219 0.15 -7.66 14.77
CA VAL A 219 0.11 -6.63 13.73
C VAL A 219 0.85 -7.11 12.48
N PHE A 220 2.08 -7.65 12.61
CA PHE A 220 2.80 -8.19 11.46
C PHE A 220 2.04 -9.33 10.78
N VAL A 221 1.56 -10.31 11.55
CA VAL A 221 0.76 -11.43 11.05
C VAL A 221 -0.48 -10.91 10.31
N GLY A 222 -1.19 -9.93 10.87
CA GLY A 222 -2.35 -9.31 10.24
C GLY A 222 -2.02 -8.73 8.86
N HIS A 223 -0.89 -8.05 8.71
CA HIS A 223 -0.46 -7.52 7.41
C HIS A 223 -0.21 -8.65 6.38
N PHE A 224 0.45 -9.74 6.79
CA PHE A 224 0.66 -10.90 5.90
C PHE A 224 -0.65 -11.58 5.50
N VAL A 225 -1.58 -11.76 6.45
CA VAL A 225 -2.89 -12.35 6.19
C VAL A 225 -3.71 -11.49 5.23
N MET A 226 -3.75 -10.17 5.45
CA MET A 226 -4.51 -9.24 4.60
C MET A 226 -3.90 -9.08 3.21
N TYR A 227 -2.58 -9.18 3.08
CA TYR A 227 -1.96 -9.29 1.78
C TYR A 227 -2.31 -10.61 1.09
N GLY A 228 -2.37 -11.72 1.82
CA GLY A 228 -2.87 -12.99 1.30
C GLY A 228 -4.31 -12.86 0.77
N ALA A 229 -5.17 -12.14 1.49
CA ALA A 229 -6.52 -11.81 1.03
C ALA A 229 -6.53 -10.94 -0.24
N ALA A 230 -5.72 -9.88 -0.29
CA ALA A 230 -5.55 -9.04 -1.49
C ALA A 230 -5.08 -9.87 -2.70
N TYR A 231 -4.15 -10.80 -2.48
CA TYR A 231 -3.69 -11.74 -3.49
C TYR A 231 -4.81 -12.69 -3.96
N GLY A 232 -5.61 -13.23 -3.04
CA GLY A 232 -6.79 -14.04 -3.35
C GLY A 232 -7.84 -13.30 -4.18
N ILE A 233 -8.14 -12.04 -3.82
CA ILE A 233 -9.03 -11.16 -4.59
C ILE A 233 -8.46 -10.92 -6.00
N SER A 234 -7.14 -10.74 -6.12
CA SER A 234 -6.49 -10.62 -7.43
C SER A 234 -6.60 -11.88 -8.29
N LEU A 235 -6.45 -13.07 -7.70
CA LEU A 235 -6.66 -14.32 -8.42
C LEU A 235 -8.11 -14.44 -8.90
N LEU A 236 -9.08 -14.00 -8.09
CA LEU A 236 -10.48 -13.99 -8.48
C LEU A 236 -10.74 -13.03 -9.64
N LYS A 237 -10.20 -11.80 -9.60
CA LYS A 237 -10.27 -10.85 -10.72
C LYS A 237 -9.68 -11.44 -12.00
N ALA A 238 -8.49 -12.06 -11.92
CA ALA A 238 -7.86 -12.68 -13.08
C ALA A 238 -8.69 -13.82 -13.68
N LYS A 239 -9.41 -14.57 -12.85
CA LYS A 239 -10.30 -15.66 -13.28
C LYS A 239 -11.61 -15.15 -13.87
N LEU A 240 -12.23 -14.14 -13.25
CA LEU A 240 -13.57 -13.66 -13.61
C LEU A 240 -13.55 -12.56 -14.69
N LEU A 241 -12.50 -11.75 -14.73
CA LEU A 241 -12.37 -10.58 -15.60
C LEU A 241 -11.00 -10.58 -16.31
N PRO A 242 -10.66 -11.64 -17.08
CA PRO A 242 -9.36 -11.77 -17.71
C PRO A 242 -9.03 -10.65 -18.70
N THR A 243 -10.05 -10.08 -19.35
CA THR A 243 -9.91 -8.94 -20.29
C THR A 243 -9.53 -7.63 -19.61
N CYS A 244 -9.74 -7.52 -18.30
CA CYS A 244 -9.35 -6.36 -17.48
C CYS A 244 -7.94 -6.50 -16.90
N CYS A 245 -7.22 -7.57 -17.21
CA CYS A 245 -5.89 -7.86 -16.67
C CYS A 245 -4.79 -7.62 -17.72
N PRO A 246 -3.52 -7.41 -17.31
CA PRO A 246 -2.45 -7.18 -18.26
C PRO A 246 -2.09 -8.48 -18.96
N VAL A 247 -1.77 -8.38 -20.24
CA VAL A 247 -1.44 -9.52 -21.09
C VAL A 247 0.07 -9.71 -21.12
N LEU A 248 0.53 -10.95 -20.94
CA LEU A 248 1.94 -11.29 -21.12
C LEU A 248 2.29 -11.26 -22.62
N GLU A 249 3.29 -10.48 -23.00
CA GLU A 249 3.76 -10.44 -24.39
C GLU A 249 4.56 -11.72 -24.69
N LYS A 250 3.95 -12.66 -25.43
CA LYS A 250 4.48 -14.01 -25.69
C LYS A 250 5.84 -14.03 -26.43
N ASN A 251 6.21 -12.94 -27.11
CA ASN A 251 7.43 -12.83 -27.93
C ASN A 251 8.48 -11.86 -27.36
N ALA A 252 8.27 -11.35 -26.15
CA ALA A 252 9.13 -10.35 -25.57
C ALA A 252 10.23 -11.03 -24.74
N LEU A 253 11.39 -11.19 -25.37
CA LEU A 253 12.62 -11.67 -24.74
C LEU A 253 12.94 -10.86 -23.46
N PRO A 254 13.30 -11.51 -22.34
CA PRO A 254 13.53 -10.80 -21.08
C PRO A 254 14.72 -9.85 -21.22
N ILE A 255 14.47 -8.54 -21.07
CA ILE A 255 15.55 -7.54 -21.07
C ILE A 255 16.36 -7.69 -19.77
N VAL A 256 17.55 -8.26 -19.87
CA VAL A 256 18.54 -8.28 -18.79
C VAL A 256 19.34 -6.98 -18.87
N ALA A 257 19.29 -6.18 -17.81
CA ALA A 257 20.23 -5.07 -17.67
C ALA A 257 21.57 -5.66 -17.18
N THR A 258 22.54 -5.78 -18.08
CA THR A 258 23.94 -6.05 -17.69
C THR A 258 24.66 -4.73 -17.45
N ALA A 259 25.80 -4.79 -16.75
CA ALA A 259 26.63 -3.63 -16.43
C ALA A 259 27.19 -2.89 -17.68
N GLN A 260 26.90 -3.37 -18.89
CA GLN A 260 27.43 -2.88 -20.17
C GLN A 260 26.35 -2.33 -21.13
N GLY A 261 25.07 -2.27 -20.72
CA GLY A 261 23.97 -1.71 -21.54
C GLY A 261 22.78 -2.66 -21.72
N LEU A 262 21.72 -2.20 -22.40
CA LEU A 262 20.55 -3.03 -22.74
C LEU A 262 20.91 -3.98 -23.90
N THR A 263 20.90 -5.28 -23.65
CA THR A 263 20.94 -6.31 -24.69
C THR A 263 19.65 -7.13 -24.66
N ILE A 264 19.09 -7.39 -25.84
CA ILE A 264 17.95 -8.29 -26.04
C ILE A 264 18.53 -9.72 -26.05
N VAL A 265 18.04 -10.62 -25.17
CA VAL A 265 18.46 -12.03 -25.08
C VAL A 265 17.42 -12.94 -25.69
#